data_AF-A0AAD2DSA1-F1
#
_entry.id   AF-A0AAD2DSA1-F1
#
_cell.length_a   1.000
_cell.length_b   1.000
_cell.length_c   1.000
_cell.angle_alpha   90.00
_cell.angle_beta   90.00
_cell.angle_gamma   90.00
#
_symmetry.space_group_name_H-M   'P 1'
#
loop_
_entity.id
_entity.type
_entity.pdbx_description
1 polymer ?
#
loop_
_entity_poly.entity_id
_entity_poly.type
_entity_poly.pdbx_seq_one_letter_code
_entity_poly.pdbx_strand_id
1 'polypeptide(L)'
;MVGLLVASPIFASLTKRVNPFRLIGVGLSVWTIAAAGCGFSKDFWSIAIFRMLVGVGEASFISLAAPFIDDNAPPAKKTLWLGAFYMCIPTGVAVGYVYGGLVGGYKWRLAFWVEAILMLPFAILGFVMKPLQLKGFSPVGFKKALVSAEDGSENQGGELSTREAVADQSSKPLRSMDASDACIVIRFLKDMKILLLNKVFVVNILGYIAYNFVVGAYSYWGPKAGYNIYHMKNADYIFGAITVVCGILGSLAGGFALDYMTSTISNAFKLLSVATLFGAIFCIVAFCFKSLIAYIIIFAIGELLIFAAQAPVNFVCLHCVTPSLRPLSMAMSTVSIHIFGDVPSAPLIGLLQDHLNNWRKTALILTSILFLAAVIWFAGIFLHTVDRFNEGSENPVNTIENSSTTPQEVKKTETA
;
A
#
# COMPACT_ATOMS: atom_id res chain seq x y z
N MET A 1 -13.33 3.63 -5.10
CA MET A 1 -12.03 4.08 -5.64
C MET A 1 -11.80 5.58 -5.50
N VAL A 2 -12.70 6.48 -5.93
CA VAL A 2 -12.47 7.94 -5.85
C VAL A 2 -12.03 8.43 -4.45
N GLY A 3 -12.76 8.04 -3.39
CA GLY A 3 -12.41 8.46 -2.02
C GLY A 3 -11.02 7.98 -1.58
N LEU A 4 -10.65 6.75 -1.94
CA LEU A 4 -9.33 6.17 -1.66
C LEU A 4 -8.22 6.94 -2.38
N LEU A 5 -8.41 7.22 -3.68
CA LEU A 5 -7.43 7.93 -4.50
C LEU A 5 -7.14 9.34 -3.97
N VAL A 6 -8.17 10.05 -3.53
CA VAL A 6 -8.04 11.41 -2.99
C VAL A 6 -7.48 11.38 -1.57
N ALA A 7 -7.95 10.45 -0.72
CA ALA A 7 -7.58 10.44 0.69
C ALA A 7 -6.19 9.86 0.96
N SER A 8 -5.67 8.95 0.14
CA SER A 8 -4.38 8.27 0.41
C SER A 8 -3.20 9.24 0.55
N PRO A 9 -2.98 10.21 -0.36
CA PRO A 9 -1.92 11.20 -0.20
C PRO A 9 -2.13 12.12 1.01
N ILE A 10 -3.39 12.40 1.36
CA ILE A 10 -3.76 13.23 2.51
C ILE A 10 -3.39 12.52 3.82
N PHE A 11 -3.83 11.27 4.00
CA PHE A 11 -3.50 10.46 5.18
C PHE A 11 -1.99 10.27 5.31
N ALA A 12 -1.29 9.99 4.21
CA ALA A 12 0.16 9.88 4.20
C ALA A 12 0.85 11.17 4.65
N SER A 13 0.40 12.35 4.20
CA SER A 13 0.96 13.64 4.61
C SER A 13 0.68 13.95 6.09
N LEU A 14 -0.51 13.58 6.59
CA LEU A 14 -0.92 13.83 7.97
C LEU A 14 -0.07 13.09 9.01
N THR A 15 0.59 11.98 8.64
CA THR A 15 1.53 11.25 9.52
C THR A 15 2.66 12.13 10.08
N LYS A 16 3.00 13.21 9.37
CA LYS A 16 4.04 14.17 9.79
C LYS A 16 3.61 15.07 10.95
N ARG A 17 2.32 15.09 11.29
CA ARG A 17 1.73 15.95 12.33
C ARG A 17 0.95 15.14 13.38
N VAL A 18 0.33 14.05 12.97
CA VAL A 18 -0.53 13.22 13.81
C VAL A 18 0.07 11.82 13.90
N ASN A 19 -0.02 11.22 15.09
CA ASN A 19 0.46 9.86 15.28
C ASN A 19 -0.25 8.88 14.31
N PRO A 20 0.50 8.04 13.57
CA PRO A 20 -0.05 7.11 12.57
C PRO A 20 -1.13 6.16 13.11
N PHE A 21 -0.98 5.66 14.34
CA PHE A 21 -1.96 4.74 14.92
C PHE A 21 -3.32 5.42 15.17
N ARG A 22 -3.31 6.69 15.60
CA ARG A 22 -4.53 7.48 15.73
C ARG A 22 -5.17 7.80 14.38
N LEU A 23 -4.36 8.01 13.33
CA LEU A 23 -4.87 8.19 11.97
C LEU A 23 -5.57 6.93 11.45
N ILE A 24 -5.05 5.74 11.76
CA ILE A 24 -5.75 4.47 11.49
C ILE A 24 -7.08 4.43 12.23
N GLY A 25 -7.13 4.79 13.52
CA GLY A 25 -8.38 4.86 14.29
C GLY A 25 -9.43 5.80 13.67
N VAL A 26 -9.00 6.98 13.21
CA VAL A 26 -9.86 7.93 12.48
C VAL A 26 -10.38 7.31 11.18
N GLY A 27 -9.51 6.72 10.37
CA GLY A 27 -9.92 6.10 9.11
C GLY A 27 -10.87 4.91 9.30
N LEU A 28 -10.60 4.04 10.28
CA LEU A 28 -11.50 2.94 10.64
C LEU A 28 -12.86 3.43 11.15
N SER A 29 -12.89 4.57 11.85
CA SER A 29 -14.16 5.19 12.29
C SER A 29 -14.96 5.72 11.10
N VAL A 30 -14.31 6.44 10.19
CA VAL A 30 -14.93 6.92 8.94
C VAL A 30 -15.47 5.74 8.12
N TRP A 31 -14.66 4.68 7.99
CA TRP A 31 -15.06 3.45 7.31
C TRP A 31 -16.30 2.82 7.94
N THR A 32 -16.29 2.67 9.27
CA THR A 32 -17.38 2.00 10.03
C THR A 32 -18.70 2.77 9.91
N ILE A 33 -18.65 4.09 10.07
CA ILE A 33 -19.83 4.96 9.93
C ILE A 33 -20.34 4.94 8.48
N ALA A 34 -19.44 5.01 7.50
CA ALA A 34 -19.81 4.98 6.09
C ALA A 34 -20.41 3.64 5.67
N ALA A 35 -19.86 2.52 6.13
CA ALA A 35 -20.41 1.18 5.91
C ALA A 35 -21.82 1.07 6.50
N ALA A 36 -22.03 1.50 7.75
CA ALA A 36 -23.36 1.54 8.34
C ALA A 36 -24.32 2.42 7.52
N GLY A 37 -23.84 3.56 7.02
CA GLY A 37 -24.57 4.45 6.11
C GLY A 37 -24.99 3.77 4.80
N CYS A 38 -24.15 2.90 4.21
CA CYS A 38 -24.56 2.08 3.06
C CYS A 38 -25.78 1.21 3.37
N GLY A 39 -25.87 0.65 4.57
CA GLY A 39 -27.04 -0.13 5.00
C GLY A 39 -28.32 0.70 5.15
N PHE A 40 -28.21 2.00 5.50
CA PHE A 40 -29.35 2.92 5.61
C PHE A 40 -29.73 3.63 4.30
N SER A 41 -28.97 3.42 3.23
CA SER A 41 -29.20 4.07 1.93
C SER A 41 -30.58 3.75 1.34
N LYS A 42 -31.25 4.78 0.81
CA LYS A 42 -32.59 4.71 0.19
C LYS A 42 -32.56 4.90 -1.33
N ASP A 43 -31.50 5.50 -1.84
CA ASP A 43 -31.30 5.82 -3.25
C ASP A 43 -29.84 5.58 -3.67
N PHE A 44 -29.62 5.53 -4.98
CA PHE A 44 -28.31 5.27 -5.58
C PHE A 44 -27.23 6.28 -5.15
N TRP A 45 -27.58 7.57 -5.05
CA TRP A 45 -26.61 8.61 -4.72
C TRP A 45 -26.17 8.52 -3.26
N SER A 46 -27.10 8.23 -2.35
CA SER A 46 -26.77 8.00 -0.94
C SER A 46 -25.77 6.84 -0.76
N ILE A 47 -25.99 5.70 -1.41
CA ILE A 47 -25.06 4.57 -1.31
C ILE A 47 -23.72 4.87 -2.01
N ALA A 48 -23.73 5.59 -3.13
CA ALA A 48 -22.51 5.97 -3.85
C ALA A 48 -21.62 6.90 -3.00
N ILE A 49 -22.20 7.88 -2.33
CA ILE A 49 -21.49 8.78 -1.42
C ILE A 49 -20.90 8.00 -0.25
N PHE A 50 -21.67 7.11 0.39
CA PHE A 50 -21.15 6.29 1.47
C PHE A 50 -20.02 5.34 1.01
N ARG A 51 -20.13 4.73 -0.18
CA ARG A 51 -19.04 3.92 -0.77
C ARG A 51 -17.78 4.75 -1.05
N MET A 52 -17.94 6.03 -1.42
CA MET A 52 -16.81 6.94 -1.55
C MET A 52 -16.15 7.19 -0.18
N LEU A 53 -16.93 7.42 0.88
CA LEU A 53 -16.43 7.61 2.25
C LEU A 53 -15.78 6.35 2.83
N VAL A 54 -16.28 5.15 2.50
CA VAL A 54 -15.61 3.88 2.82
C VAL A 54 -14.18 3.89 2.26
N GLY A 55 -14.00 4.31 1.00
CA GLY A 55 -12.67 4.44 0.40
C GLY A 55 -11.76 5.45 1.12
N VAL A 56 -12.33 6.52 1.70
CA VAL A 56 -11.57 7.47 2.53
C VAL A 56 -11.02 6.77 3.78
N GLY A 57 -11.81 5.90 4.42
CA GLY A 57 -11.37 5.13 5.56
C GLY A 57 -10.26 4.11 5.21
N GLU A 58 -10.41 3.40 4.09
CA GLU A 58 -9.44 2.41 3.59
C GLU A 58 -8.05 3.03 3.32
N ALA A 59 -8.02 4.28 2.82
CA ALA A 59 -6.80 5.01 2.52
C ALA A 59 -5.82 5.11 3.71
N SER A 60 -6.36 5.24 4.92
CA SER A 60 -5.55 5.29 6.15
C SER A 60 -4.81 3.97 6.39
N PHE A 61 -5.45 2.84 6.14
CA PHE A 61 -4.89 1.53 6.43
C PHE A 61 -3.86 1.12 5.38
N ILE A 62 -4.18 1.36 4.10
CA ILE A 62 -3.31 1.06 2.96
C ILE A 62 -1.96 1.77 3.07
N SER A 63 -1.97 3.04 3.46
CA SER A 63 -0.74 3.84 3.53
C SER A 63 0.08 3.58 4.79
N LEU A 64 -0.50 3.04 5.87
CA LEU A 64 0.15 2.98 7.19
C LEU A 64 0.45 1.56 7.68
N ALA A 65 -0.31 0.55 7.26
CA ALA A 65 -0.16 -0.81 7.77
C ALA A 65 1.17 -1.46 7.33
N ALA A 66 1.53 -1.38 6.04
CA ALA A 66 2.77 -1.99 5.55
C ALA A 66 4.05 -1.36 6.14
N PRO A 67 4.19 -0.01 6.23
CA PRO A 67 5.31 0.60 6.96
C PRO A 67 5.36 0.17 8.42
N PHE A 68 4.20 0.04 9.07
CA PHE A 68 4.14 -0.41 10.45
C PHE A 68 4.64 -1.85 10.61
N ILE A 69 4.19 -2.76 9.75
CA ILE A 69 4.62 -4.15 9.75
C ILE A 69 6.13 -4.23 9.52
N ASP A 70 6.65 -3.52 8.54
CA ASP A 70 8.07 -3.54 8.20
C ASP A 70 8.96 -2.91 9.29
N ASP A 71 8.45 -1.96 10.08
CA ASP A 71 9.16 -1.39 11.23
C ASP A 71 9.25 -2.33 12.44
N ASN A 72 8.27 -3.23 12.62
CA ASN A 72 8.11 -4.06 13.82
C ASN A 72 8.40 -5.55 13.58
N ALA A 73 8.39 -6.01 12.33
CA ALA A 73 8.65 -7.40 11.99
C ALA A 73 10.12 -7.77 12.28
N PRO A 74 10.40 -9.01 12.74
CA PRO A 74 11.75 -9.50 12.92
C PRO A 74 12.57 -9.34 11.63
N PRO A 75 13.82 -8.84 11.67
CA PRO A 75 14.60 -8.53 10.47
C PRO A 75 14.70 -9.68 9.46
N ALA A 76 14.83 -10.91 9.94
CA ALA A 76 14.95 -12.12 9.11
C ALA A 76 13.62 -12.60 8.49
N LYS A 77 12.48 -12.02 8.88
CA LYS A 77 11.14 -12.47 8.48
C LYS A 77 10.25 -11.33 7.98
N LYS A 78 10.83 -10.15 7.69
CA LYS A 78 10.07 -8.94 7.34
C LYS A 78 9.14 -9.16 6.15
N THR A 79 9.65 -9.81 5.12
CA THR A 79 8.89 -9.95 3.87
C THR A 79 7.85 -11.06 3.96
N LEU A 80 8.05 -12.07 4.81
CA LEU A 80 7.01 -13.03 5.19
C LEU A 80 5.85 -12.34 5.93
N TRP A 81 6.11 -11.42 6.86
CA TRP A 81 5.05 -10.65 7.53
C TRP A 81 4.30 -9.75 6.55
N LEU A 82 4.99 -9.14 5.58
CA LEU A 82 4.33 -8.43 4.48
C LEU A 82 3.48 -9.39 3.62
N GLY A 83 3.99 -10.59 3.30
CA GLY A 83 3.23 -11.62 2.58
C GLY A 83 1.97 -12.06 3.33
N ALA A 84 2.08 -12.24 4.65
CA ALA A 84 0.95 -12.55 5.54
C ALA A 84 -0.08 -11.42 5.58
N PHE A 85 0.36 -10.16 5.45
CA PHE A 85 -0.54 -9.02 5.34
C PHE A 85 -1.24 -8.96 3.98
N TYR A 86 -0.51 -9.12 2.88
CA TYR A 86 -1.09 -9.03 1.54
C TYR A 86 -1.96 -10.23 1.15
N MET A 87 -1.75 -11.42 1.74
CA MET A 87 -2.71 -12.53 1.58
C MET A 87 -4.10 -12.23 2.15
N CYS A 88 -4.23 -11.25 3.05
CA CYS A 88 -5.54 -10.85 3.57
C CYS A 88 -6.44 -10.26 2.48
N ILE A 89 -5.88 -9.72 1.39
CA ILE A 89 -6.66 -9.18 0.26
C ILE A 89 -7.44 -10.31 -0.43
N PRO A 90 -6.81 -11.35 -1.01
CA PRO A 90 -7.55 -12.47 -1.62
C PRO A 90 -8.41 -13.22 -0.58
N THR A 91 -7.95 -13.35 0.66
CA THR A 91 -8.76 -13.95 1.75
C THR A 91 -10.05 -13.16 1.98
N GLY A 92 -9.96 -11.84 2.09
CA GLY A 92 -11.12 -10.96 2.30
C GLY A 92 -12.10 -11.01 1.12
N VAL A 93 -11.59 -11.06 -0.11
CA VAL A 93 -12.42 -11.26 -1.31
C VAL A 93 -13.16 -12.60 -1.25
N ALA A 94 -12.49 -13.69 -0.86
CA ALA A 94 -13.09 -15.01 -0.71
C ALA A 94 -14.26 -15.00 0.28
N VAL A 95 -13.97 -14.50 1.49
CA VAL A 95 -14.95 -14.42 2.58
C VAL A 95 -16.09 -13.50 2.18
N GLY A 96 -15.78 -12.38 1.51
CA GLY A 96 -16.75 -11.42 1.00
C GLY A 96 -17.71 -12.01 -0.03
N TYR A 97 -17.24 -12.82 -0.98
CA TYR A 97 -18.12 -13.48 -1.94
C TYR A 97 -19.08 -14.48 -1.27
N VAL A 98 -18.56 -15.32 -0.37
CA VAL A 98 -19.39 -16.29 0.38
C VAL A 98 -20.41 -15.55 1.24
N TYR A 99 -19.95 -14.56 2.01
CA TYR A 99 -20.79 -13.76 2.88
C TYR A 99 -21.86 -12.98 2.10
N GLY A 100 -21.47 -12.31 1.01
CA GLY A 100 -22.36 -11.57 0.13
C GLY A 100 -23.43 -12.47 -0.51
N GLY A 101 -23.06 -13.68 -0.92
CA GLY A 101 -24.00 -14.67 -1.43
C GLY A 101 -25.03 -15.11 -0.37
N LEU A 102 -24.58 -15.39 0.86
CA LEU A 102 -25.45 -15.81 1.96
C LEU A 102 -26.42 -14.70 2.42
N VAL A 103 -25.94 -13.47 2.56
CA VAL A 103 -26.74 -12.36 3.10
C VAL A 103 -27.57 -11.66 2.00
N GLY A 104 -27.06 -11.62 0.77
CA GLY A 104 -27.70 -11.00 -0.38
C GLY A 104 -29.04 -11.64 -0.76
N GLY A 105 -29.21 -12.94 -0.51
CA GLY A 105 -30.46 -13.67 -0.75
C GLY A 105 -31.62 -13.28 0.18
N TYR A 106 -31.34 -12.58 1.29
CA TYR A 106 -32.36 -12.14 2.24
C TYR A 106 -32.54 -10.62 2.22
N LYS A 107 -31.60 -9.90 2.83
CA LYS A 107 -31.61 -8.43 2.93
C LYS A 107 -30.18 -7.95 2.77
N TRP A 108 -29.79 -7.58 1.56
CA TRP A 108 -28.44 -7.10 1.24
C TRP A 108 -27.94 -5.98 2.17
N ARG A 109 -28.84 -5.16 2.73
CA ARG A 109 -28.50 -4.11 3.71
C ARG A 109 -27.84 -4.64 4.98
N LEU A 110 -28.20 -5.86 5.41
CA LEU A 110 -27.58 -6.51 6.57
C LEU A 110 -26.08 -6.73 6.33
N ALA A 111 -25.65 -6.91 5.07
CA ALA A 111 -24.26 -7.13 4.72
C ALA A 111 -23.38 -6.01 5.31
N PHE A 112 -23.82 -4.77 5.12
CA PHE A 112 -23.15 -3.54 5.55
C PHE A 112 -23.19 -3.30 7.06
N TRP A 113 -24.32 -3.58 7.72
CA TRP A 113 -24.43 -3.35 9.16
C TRP A 113 -23.59 -4.32 9.98
N VAL A 114 -23.58 -5.59 9.61
CA VAL A 114 -22.73 -6.59 10.27
C VAL A 114 -21.26 -6.25 10.08
N GLU A 115 -20.87 -5.87 8.86
CA GLU A 115 -19.51 -5.41 8.56
C GLU A 115 -19.11 -4.21 9.44
N ALA A 116 -19.97 -3.21 9.57
CA ALA A 116 -19.74 -2.07 10.46
C ALA A 116 -19.60 -2.49 11.94
N ILE A 117 -20.47 -3.38 12.42
CA ILE A 117 -20.42 -3.89 13.81
C ILE A 117 -19.11 -4.64 14.06
N LEU A 118 -18.66 -5.47 13.12
CA LEU A 118 -17.41 -6.23 13.25
C LEU A 118 -16.17 -5.32 13.26
N MET A 119 -16.22 -4.18 12.56
CA MET A 119 -15.10 -3.23 12.53
C MET A 119 -15.06 -2.30 13.76
N LEU A 120 -16.20 -2.10 14.43
CA LEU A 120 -16.31 -1.17 15.55
C LEU A 120 -15.28 -1.39 16.67
N PRO A 121 -14.98 -2.63 17.14
CA PRO A 121 -13.93 -2.86 18.13
C PRO A 121 -12.55 -2.38 17.66
N PHE A 122 -12.22 -2.57 16.39
CA PHE A 122 -10.93 -2.15 15.82
C PHE A 122 -10.83 -0.64 15.68
N ALA A 123 -11.94 0.03 15.33
CA ALA A 123 -12.02 1.49 15.33
C ALA A 123 -11.78 2.05 16.76
N ILE A 124 -12.39 1.43 17.78
CA ILE A 124 -12.19 1.81 19.20
C ILE A 124 -10.74 1.56 19.64
N LEU A 125 -10.18 0.40 19.30
CA LEU A 125 -8.78 0.06 19.62
C LEU A 125 -7.79 1.09 19.08
N GLY A 126 -8.06 1.67 17.92
CA GLY A 126 -7.27 2.76 17.33
C GLY A 126 -7.10 4.00 18.21
N PHE A 127 -8.00 4.22 19.18
CA PHE A 127 -7.93 5.32 20.14
C PHE A 127 -7.53 4.89 21.57
N VAL A 128 -7.85 3.66 21.96
CA VAL A 128 -7.62 3.16 23.32
C VAL A 128 -6.19 2.62 23.50
N MET A 129 -5.62 1.98 22.48
CA MET A 129 -4.26 1.45 22.58
C MET A 129 -3.23 2.57 22.66
N LYS A 130 -2.14 2.34 23.42
CA LYS A 130 -1.01 3.25 23.46
C LYS A 130 -0.48 3.44 22.03
N PRO A 131 -0.38 4.69 21.55
CA PRO A 131 -0.02 4.95 20.17
C PRO A 131 1.40 4.45 19.89
N LEU A 132 1.51 3.48 19.00
CA LEU A 132 2.80 3.00 18.52
C LEU A 132 3.40 4.02 17.54
N GLN A 133 4.72 4.12 17.53
CA GLN A 133 5.45 5.07 16.68
C GLN A 133 5.96 4.36 15.42
N LEU A 134 5.88 5.05 14.27
CA LEU A 134 6.56 4.63 13.04
C LEU A 134 7.97 5.21 13.01
N LYS A 135 8.93 4.50 12.41
CA LYS A 135 10.29 5.02 12.25
C LYS A 135 10.28 6.28 11.38
N GLY A 136 11.13 7.24 11.72
CA GLY A 136 11.27 8.52 11.01
C GLY A 136 10.23 9.59 11.38
N PHE A 137 9.40 9.35 12.41
CA PHE A 137 8.49 10.35 12.96
C PHE A 137 8.87 10.65 14.41
N SER A 138 9.20 11.92 14.70
CA SER A 138 9.49 12.34 16.08
C SER A 138 8.23 12.31 16.94
N PRO A 139 8.32 11.99 18.24
CA PRO A 139 7.18 12.10 19.15
C PRO A 139 6.65 13.53 19.14
N VAL A 140 5.34 13.69 19.02
CA VAL A 140 4.66 15.02 19.01
C VAL A 140 5.04 15.88 20.23
N GLY A 141 5.46 15.26 21.34
CA GLY A 141 5.97 15.95 22.54
C GLY A 141 7.39 16.53 22.43
N PHE A 142 8.24 16.01 21.55
CA PHE A 142 9.65 16.43 21.44
C PHE A 142 9.78 17.83 20.81
N LYS A 143 8.90 18.16 19.85
CA LYS A 143 8.82 19.52 19.28
C LYS A 143 8.35 20.55 20.29
N LYS A 144 7.42 20.19 21.17
CA LYS A 144 6.93 21.09 22.22
C LYS A 144 8.01 21.34 23.27
N ALA A 145 8.81 20.31 23.60
CA ALA A 145 9.94 20.45 24.52
C ALA A 145 11.11 21.27 23.94
N LEU A 146 11.43 21.13 22.65
CA LEU A 146 12.45 21.94 21.99
C LEU A 146 12.05 23.42 21.85
N VAL A 147 10.80 23.70 21.46
CA VAL A 147 10.29 25.08 21.38
C VAL A 147 10.22 25.73 22.77
N SER A 148 9.83 24.98 23.81
CA SER A 148 9.87 25.48 25.19
C SER A 148 11.29 25.63 25.77
N ALA A 149 12.30 24.97 25.18
CA ALA A 149 13.71 25.15 25.56
C ALA A 149 14.34 26.35 24.84
N GLU A 150 13.92 26.65 23.61
CA GLU A 150 14.34 27.84 22.86
C GLU A 150 13.71 29.13 23.45
N ASP A 151 12.43 29.11 23.84
CA ASP A 151 11.76 30.25 24.49
C ASP A 151 12.25 30.55 25.93
N GLY A 152 13.02 29.64 26.53
CA GLY A 152 13.60 29.82 27.88
C GLY A 152 14.91 30.61 27.91
N SER A 153 15.44 31.03 26.75
CA SER A 153 16.81 31.52 26.60
C SER A 153 16.95 33.00 26.21
N GLU A 154 15.86 33.77 26.13
CA GLU A 154 15.92 35.20 25.85
C GLU A 154 15.07 36.00 26.85
N ASN A 155 15.70 36.41 27.96
CA ASN A 155 15.26 37.62 28.66
C ASN A 155 16.35 38.15 29.60
N GLN A 156 17.12 39.12 29.10
CA GLN A 156 17.68 40.20 29.93
C GLN A 156 18.06 41.39 29.03
N GLY A 157 17.27 42.47 29.08
CA GLY A 157 17.70 43.81 28.69
C GLY A 157 16.65 44.72 28.03
N GLY A 158 16.11 45.68 28.80
CA GLY A 158 15.93 47.06 28.32
C GLY A 158 14.54 47.58 27.91
N GLU A 159 13.83 48.16 28.90
CA GLU A 159 13.00 49.39 28.90
C GLU A 159 12.22 49.93 27.67
N LEU A 160 10.89 49.98 27.86
CA LEU A 160 9.98 51.16 27.91
C LEU A 160 9.86 52.14 26.70
N SER A 161 8.66 52.15 26.08
CA SER A 161 7.91 53.39 25.75
C SER A 161 6.47 53.08 25.32
N THR A 162 5.51 53.62 26.08
CA THR A 162 4.06 53.58 25.87
C THR A 162 3.60 54.65 24.87
N ARG A 163 2.62 54.35 24.00
CA ARG A 163 1.45 55.24 23.73
C ARG A 163 0.39 54.59 22.81
N GLU A 164 -0.86 54.74 23.26
CA GLU A 164 -2.17 54.42 22.65
C GLU A 164 -2.39 55.22 21.33
N ALA A 165 -3.30 54.94 20.39
CA ALA A 165 -4.74 54.68 20.53
C ALA A 165 -5.42 54.38 19.15
N VAL A 166 -6.44 53.50 19.18
CA VAL A 166 -7.76 53.59 18.49
C VAL A 166 -7.90 53.35 16.97
N ALA A 167 -8.52 52.20 16.68
CA ALA A 167 -9.60 51.86 15.74
C ALA A 167 -9.65 52.44 14.32
N ASP A 168 -9.64 51.53 13.33
CA ASP A 168 -10.72 51.49 12.34
C ASP A 168 -11.01 50.03 11.92
N GLN A 169 -12.27 49.64 12.03
CA GLN A 169 -12.83 48.35 11.59
C GLN A 169 -13.58 48.60 10.28
N SER A 170 -12.97 48.31 9.13
CA SER A 170 -13.75 47.94 7.93
C SER A 170 -12.84 47.43 6.81
N SER A 171 -12.69 46.11 6.72
CA SER A 171 -12.62 45.35 5.46
C SER A 171 -12.39 43.88 5.82
N LYS A 172 -13.41 43.05 5.61
CA LYS A 172 -13.22 41.59 5.64
C LYS A 172 -12.34 41.23 4.44
N PRO A 173 -11.13 40.68 4.62
CA PRO A 173 -10.41 40.11 3.49
C PRO A 173 -11.05 38.76 3.18
N LEU A 174 -11.34 38.59 1.90
CA LEU A 174 -11.60 37.32 1.25
C LEU A 174 -10.58 36.28 1.75
N ARG A 175 -11.05 35.12 2.21
CA ARG A 175 -10.29 34.05 2.88
C ARG A 175 -9.07 33.64 2.04
N SER A 176 -7.93 34.28 2.29
CA SER A 176 -6.63 33.90 1.74
C SER A 176 -6.22 32.56 2.37
N MET A 177 -5.60 31.67 1.60
CA MET A 177 -4.97 30.47 2.17
C MET A 177 -3.98 30.93 3.25
N ASP A 178 -4.20 30.51 4.48
CA ASP A 178 -3.29 30.78 5.59
C ASP A 178 -1.88 30.26 5.24
N ALA A 179 -0.84 31.01 5.62
CA ALA A 179 0.56 30.66 5.32
C ALA A 179 0.95 29.23 5.79
N SER A 180 0.25 28.70 6.80
CA SER A 180 0.36 27.32 7.27
C SER A 180 -0.06 26.27 6.23
N ASP A 181 -1.11 26.52 5.45
CA ASP A 181 -1.65 25.58 4.46
C ASP A 181 -0.79 25.55 3.20
N ALA A 182 -0.31 26.73 2.77
CA ALA A 182 0.67 26.85 1.70
C ALA A 182 1.96 26.06 2.03
N CYS A 183 2.41 26.08 3.29
CA CYS A 183 3.56 25.30 3.76
C CYS A 183 3.33 23.78 3.63
N ILE A 184 2.12 23.28 3.90
CA ILE A 184 1.77 21.85 3.76
C ILE A 184 1.86 21.41 2.31
N VAL A 185 1.21 22.17 1.42
CA VAL A 185 1.18 21.83 -0.02
C VAL A 185 2.59 21.87 -0.60
N ILE A 186 3.39 22.88 -0.28
CA ILE A 186 4.79 22.96 -0.72
C ILE A 186 5.60 21.76 -0.22
N ARG A 187 5.43 21.36 1.05
CA ARG A 187 6.14 20.20 1.60
C ARG A 187 5.73 18.92 0.89
N PHE A 188 4.43 18.71 0.69
CA PHE A 188 3.91 17.57 -0.06
C PHE A 188 4.47 17.53 -1.49
N LEU A 189 4.48 18.66 -2.20
CA LEU A 189 5.04 18.74 -3.56
C LEU A 189 6.55 18.42 -3.58
N LYS A 190 7.30 18.83 -2.55
CA LYS A 190 8.71 18.45 -2.40
C LYS A 190 8.87 16.94 -2.18
N ASP A 191 8.07 16.35 -1.30
CA ASP A 191 8.10 14.90 -1.05
C ASP A 191 7.74 14.10 -2.31
N MET A 192 6.70 14.55 -3.04
CA MET A 192 6.31 13.98 -4.33
C MET A 192 7.43 14.08 -5.36
N LYS A 193 8.12 15.22 -5.44
CA LYS A 193 9.27 15.39 -6.33
C LYS A 193 10.40 14.41 -5.97
N ILE A 194 10.69 14.22 -4.68
CA ILE A 194 11.70 13.24 -4.23
C ILE A 194 11.32 11.83 -4.69
N LEU A 195 10.04 11.46 -4.50
CA LEU A 195 9.53 10.14 -4.85
C LEU A 195 9.58 9.88 -6.36
N LEU A 196 9.13 10.85 -7.17
CA LEU A 196 9.13 10.74 -8.64
C LEU A 196 10.51 10.81 -9.28
N LEU A 197 11.51 11.38 -8.58
CA LEU A 197 12.90 11.36 -9.04
C LEU A 197 13.66 10.10 -8.59
N ASN A 198 13.09 9.30 -7.68
CA ASN A 198 13.68 8.05 -7.25
C ASN A 198 13.48 6.96 -8.33
N LYS A 199 14.55 6.66 -9.06
CA LYS A 199 14.52 5.69 -10.17
C LYS A 199 14.06 4.29 -9.73
N VAL A 200 14.46 3.84 -8.53
CA VAL A 200 14.05 2.53 -7.99
C VAL A 200 12.55 2.50 -7.76
N PHE A 201 12.00 3.54 -7.13
CA PHE A 201 10.56 3.68 -6.94
C PHE A 201 9.81 3.69 -8.28
N VAL A 202 10.21 4.57 -9.21
CA VAL A 202 9.51 4.72 -10.50
C VAL A 202 9.50 3.42 -11.30
N VAL A 203 10.65 2.72 -11.42
CA VAL A 203 10.71 1.44 -12.13
C VAL A 203 9.85 0.38 -11.44
N ASN A 204 9.86 0.33 -10.10
CA ASN A 204 9.01 -0.59 -9.36
C ASN A 204 7.52 -0.34 -9.63
N ILE A 205 7.08 0.92 -9.61
CA ILE A 205 5.68 1.30 -9.85
C ILE A 205 5.27 1.05 -11.30
N LEU A 206 6.13 1.32 -12.29
CA LEU A 206 5.82 1.03 -13.70
C LEU A 206 5.59 -0.47 -13.94
N GLY A 207 6.43 -1.32 -13.34
CA GLY A 207 6.22 -2.78 -13.37
C GLY A 207 4.92 -3.17 -12.67
N TYR A 208 4.63 -2.54 -11.53
CA TYR A 208 3.43 -2.83 -10.75
C TYR A 208 2.13 -2.36 -11.42
N ILE A 209 2.17 -1.27 -12.19
CA ILE A 209 1.05 -0.82 -13.04
C ILE A 209 0.76 -1.85 -14.12
N ALA A 210 1.78 -2.28 -14.88
CA ALA A 210 1.62 -3.28 -15.93
C ALA A 210 1.10 -4.61 -15.37
N TYR A 211 1.60 -5.03 -14.21
CA TYR A 211 1.12 -6.18 -13.47
C TYR A 211 -0.37 -6.04 -13.07
N ASN A 212 -0.75 -4.95 -12.42
CA ASN A 212 -2.13 -4.75 -11.95
C ASN A 212 -3.11 -4.49 -13.09
N PHE A 213 -2.66 -3.99 -14.23
CA PHE A 213 -3.48 -3.90 -15.43
C PHE A 213 -4.02 -5.28 -15.82
N VAL A 214 -3.17 -6.31 -15.79
CA VAL A 214 -3.56 -7.67 -16.12
C VAL A 214 -4.45 -8.29 -15.06
N VAL A 215 -4.03 -8.21 -13.79
CA VAL A 215 -4.80 -8.75 -12.65
C VAL A 215 -6.18 -8.08 -12.55
N GLY A 216 -6.24 -6.76 -12.73
CA GLY A 216 -7.47 -5.98 -12.72
C GLY A 216 -8.44 -6.39 -13.82
N ALA A 217 -7.97 -6.50 -15.07
CA ALA A 217 -8.81 -6.94 -16.17
C ALA A 217 -9.33 -8.37 -15.96
N TYR A 218 -8.51 -9.27 -15.41
CA TYR A 218 -8.95 -10.63 -15.08
C TYR A 218 -9.95 -10.69 -13.93
N SER A 219 -9.86 -9.80 -12.94
CA SER A 219 -10.84 -9.74 -11.85
C SER A 219 -12.26 -9.47 -12.35
N TYR A 220 -12.40 -8.78 -13.49
CA TYR A 220 -13.69 -8.45 -14.10
C TYR A 220 -14.08 -9.41 -15.23
N TRP A 221 -13.16 -9.67 -16.16
CA TRP A 221 -13.44 -10.45 -17.37
C TRP A 221 -13.02 -11.91 -17.31
N GLY A 222 -12.23 -12.32 -16.31
CA GLY A 222 -11.70 -13.68 -16.18
C GLY A 222 -12.77 -14.77 -16.21
N PRO A 223 -13.83 -14.69 -15.37
CA PRO A 223 -14.93 -15.65 -15.41
C PRO A 223 -15.63 -15.71 -16.78
N LYS A 224 -15.89 -14.55 -17.39
CA LYS A 224 -16.54 -14.48 -18.70
C LYS A 224 -15.67 -15.08 -19.80
N ALA A 225 -14.36 -14.83 -19.77
CA ALA A 225 -13.41 -15.46 -20.68
C ALA A 225 -13.40 -16.98 -20.47
N GLY A 226 -13.32 -17.45 -19.22
CA GLY A 226 -13.37 -18.88 -18.88
C GLY A 226 -14.62 -19.58 -19.39
N TYR A 227 -15.79 -18.95 -19.22
CA TYR A 227 -17.06 -19.46 -19.75
C TYR A 227 -17.04 -19.58 -21.29
N ASN A 228 -16.61 -18.54 -22.00
CA ASN A 228 -16.64 -18.53 -23.47
C ASN A 228 -15.56 -19.41 -24.11
N ILE A 229 -14.42 -19.59 -23.45
CA ILE A 229 -13.30 -20.37 -23.98
C ILE A 229 -13.46 -21.87 -23.69
N TYR A 230 -14.00 -22.22 -22.51
CA TYR A 230 -14.01 -23.60 -21.99
C TYR A 230 -15.38 -24.13 -21.59
N HIS A 231 -16.47 -23.36 -21.80
CA HIS A 231 -17.83 -23.73 -21.39
C HIS A 231 -17.95 -24.05 -19.89
N MET A 232 -17.23 -23.29 -19.08
CA MET A 232 -17.13 -23.47 -17.63
C MET A 232 -18.47 -23.12 -16.95
N LYS A 233 -19.25 -24.13 -16.52
CA LYS A 233 -20.62 -23.95 -15.99
C LYS A 233 -20.73 -23.03 -14.75
N ASN A 234 -19.69 -22.95 -13.92
CA ASN A 234 -19.62 -22.14 -12.70
C ASN A 234 -18.36 -21.26 -12.71
N ALA A 235 -18.19 -20.44 -13.75
CA ALA A 235 -16.93 -19.77 -14.01
C ALA A 235 -16.49 -18.81 -12.89
N ASP A 236 -17.41 -18.06 -12.31
CA ASP A 236 -17.12 -17.13 -11.22
C ASP A 236 -16.58 -17.84 -9.97
N TYR A 237 -17.20 -18.98 -9.61
CA TYR A 237 -16.77 -19.79 -8.46
C TYR A 237 -15.42 -20.45 -8.69
N ILE A 238 -15.19 -21.01 -9.88
CA ILE A 238 -13.92 -21.69 -10.20
C ILE A 238 -12.79 -20.66 -10.25
N PHE A 239 -12.97 -19.57 -11.00
CA PHE A 239 -11.95 -18.52 -11.11
C PHE A 239 -11.67 -17.90 -9.74
N GLY A 240 -12.72 -17.55 -8.99
CA GLY A 240 -12.60 -17.02 -7.63
C GLY A 240 -11.87 -17.99 -6.69
N ALA A 241 -12.19 -19.30 -6.73
CA ALA A 241 -11.52 -20.29 -5.89
C ALA A 241 -10.02 -20.41 -6.20
N ILE A 242 -9.65 -20.44 -7.48
CA ILE A 242 -8.23 -20.48 -7.89
C ILE A 242 -7.52 -19.21 -7.41
N THR A 243 -8.09 -18.04 -7.67
CA THR A 243 -7.51 -16.75 -7.25
C THR A 243 -7.34 -16.63 -5.75
N VAL A 244 -8.27 -17.17 -4.95
CA VAL A 244 -8.15 -17.15 -3.49
C VAL A 244 -7.02 -18.07 -3.03
N VAL A 245 -7.00 -19.32 -3.49
CA VAL A 245 -5.98 -20.29 -3.09
C VAL A 245 -4.59 -19.83 -3.54
N CYS A 246 -4.44 -19.48 -4.81
CA CYS A 246 -3.18 -18.98 -5.36
C CYS A 246 -2.80 -17.62 -4.78
N GLY A 247 -3.78 -16.75 -4.50
CA GLY A 247 -3.56 -15.46 -3.85
C GLY A 247 -2.97 -15.59 -2.46
N ILE A 248 -3.51 -16.50 -1.65
CA ILE A 248 -3.03 -16.74 -0.28
C ILE A 248 -1.64 -17.40 -0.32
N LEU A 249 -1.53 -18.53 -1.02
CA LEU A 249 -0.30 -19.32 -1.06
C LEU A 249 0.83 -18.57 -1.77
N GLY A 250 0.53 -17.91 -2.88
CA GLY A 250 1.47 -17.11 -3.65
C GLY A 250 2.02 -15.94 -2.84
N SER A 251 1.14 -15.15 -2.20
CA SER A 251 1.58 -13.97 -1.41
C SER A 251 2.51 -14.38 -0.25
N LEU A 252 2.20 -15.48 0.44
CA LEU A 252 3.07 -16.04 1.48
C LEU A 252 4.38 -16.57 0.91
N ALA A 253 4.33 -17.34 -0.19
CA ALA A 253 5.51 -17.92 -0.83
C ALA A 253 6.47 -16.83 -1.32
N GLY A 254 5.96 -15.72 -1.86
CA GLY A 254 6.75 -14.57 -2.28
C GLY A 254 7.50 -13.90 -1.13
N GLY A 255 6.81 -13.72 0.01
CA GLY A 255 7.45 -13.21 1.23
C GLY A 255 8.51 -14.16 1.78
N PHE A 256 8.18 -15.45 1.90
CA PHE A 256 9.14 -16.46 2.34
C PHE A 256 10.37 -16.54 1.43
N ALA A 257 10.16 -16.52 0.11
CA ALA A 257 11.24 -16.60 -0.87
C ALA A 257 12.17 -15.38 -0.79
N LEU A 258 11.63 -14.18 -0.58
CA LEU A 258 12.47 -12.98 -0.46
C LEU A 258 13.29 -12.97 0.83
N ASP A 259 12.71 -13.39 1.95
CA ASP A 259 13.46 -13.57 3.21
C ASP A 259 14.58 -14.62 3.06
N TYR A 260 14.30 -15.72 2.37
CA TYR A 260 15.32 -16.72 2.05
C TYR A 260 16.43 -16.15 1.14
N MET A 261 16.08 -15.21 0.26
CA MET A 261 17.02 -14.47 -0.59
C MET A 261 17.63 -13.23 0.10
N THR A 262 17.70 -13.19 1.44
CA THR A 262 18.33 -12.11 2.24
C THR A 262 17.68 -10.72 2.14
N SER A 263 16.43 -10.63 1.66
CA SER A 263 15.60 -9.40 1.66
C SER A 263 16.33 -8.11 1.29
N THR A 264 16.88 -8.05 0.07
CA THR A 264 17.49 -6.83 -0.50
C THR A 264 16.67 -6.31 -1.68
N ILE A 265 16.80 -5.01 -2.01
CA ILE A 265 16.09 -4.42 -3.16
C ILE A 265 16.44 -5.14 -4.47
N SER A 266 17.72 -5.47 -4.68
CA SER A 266 18.16 -6.20 -5.88
C SER A 266 17.53 -7.60 -5.94
N ASN A 267 17.50 -8.33 -4.82
CA ASN A 267 16.90 -9.66 -4.78
C ASN A 267 15.38 -9.62 -4.90
N ALA A 268 14.73 -8.56 -4.40
CA ALA A 268 13.31 -8.30 -4.65
C ALA A 268 13.02 -8.12 -6.14
N PHE A 269 13.82 -7.31 -6.87
CA PHE A 269 13.66 -7.19 -8.33
C PHE A 269 13.94 -8.49 -9.09
N LYS A 270 14.94 -9.28 -8.67
CA LYS A 270 15.18 -10.62 -9.25
C LYS A 270 13.96 -11.52 -9.09
N LEU A 271 13.41 -11.58 -7.87
CA LEU A 271 12.23 -12.39 -7.58
C LEU A 271 11.00 -11.90 -8.36
N LEU A 272 10.75 -10.59 -8.38
CA LEU A 272 9.67 -9.97 -9.15
C LEU A 272 9.77 -10.31 -10.64
N SER A 273 10.96 -10.16 -11.23
CA SER A 273 11.18 -10.43 -12.64
C SER A 273 10.99 -11.91 -12.97
N VAL A 274 11.62 -12.81 -12.21
CA VAL A 274 11.57 -14.27 -12.45
C VAL A 274 10.17 -14.82 -12.21
N ALA A 275 9.55 -14.51 -11.08
CA ALA A 275 8.22 -15.00 -10.74
C ALA A 275 7.18 -14.52 -11.76
N THR A 276 7.25 -13.25 -12.18
CA THR A 276 6.32 -12.70 -13.17
C THR A 276 6.56 -13.25 -14.57
N LEU A 277 7.82 -13.46 -14.97
CA LEU A 277 8.16 -14.06 -16.26
C LEU A 277 7.60 -15.48 -16.38
N PHE A 278 7.92 -16.34 -15.40
CA PHE A 278 7.42 -17.71 -15.42
C PHE A 278 5.91 -17.76 -15.20
N GLY A 279 5.36 -16.92 -14.32
CA GLY A 279 3.92 -16.76 -14.15
C GLY A 279 3.21 -16.42 -15.46
N ALA A 280 3.75 -15.47 -16.24
CA ALA A 280 3.23 -15.09 -17.55
C ALA A 280 3.29 -16.25 -18.55
N ILE A 281 4.42 -17.00 -18.58
CA ILE A 281 4.58 -18.18 -19.44
C ILE A 281 3.51 -19.22 -19.11
N PHE A 282 3.34 -19.59 -17.84
CA PHE A 282 2.34 -20.56 -17.42
C PHE A 282 0.92 -20.08 -17.75
N CYS A 283 0.58 -18.82 -17.49
CA CYS A 283 -0.73 -18.28 -17.83
C CYS A 283 -1.02 -18.31 -19.35
N ILE A 284 -0.06 -17.94 -20.20
CA ILE A 284 -0.21 -18.02 -21.66
C ILE A 284 -0.36 -19.46 -22.12
N VAL A 285 0.53 -20.34 -21.64
CA VAL A 285 0.49 -21.76 -21.98
C VAL A 285 -0.87 -22.36 -21.57
N ALA A 286 -1.42 -21.98 -20.42
CA ALA A 286 -2.75 -22.41 -19.99
C ALA A 286 -3.83 -22.03 -21.02
N PHE A 287 -3.81 -20.79 -21.54
CA PHE A 287 -4.72 -20.35 -22.60
C PHE A 287 -4.46 -20.97 -23.99
N CYS A 288 -3.40 -21.75 -24.18
CA CYS A 288 -3.19 -22.52 -25.40
C CYS A 288 -3.89 -23.90 -25.34
N PHE A 289 -4.17 -24.43 -24.16
CA PHE A 289 -4.87 -25.70 -24.02
C PHE A 289 -6.36 -25.58 -24.34
N LYS A 290 -6.94 -26.64 -24.92
CA LYS A 290 -8.40 -26.77 -25.11
C LYS A 290 -9.10 -27.43 -23.92
N SER A 291 -8.36 -28.25 -23.16
CA SER A 291 -8.89 -28.94 -21.97
C SER A 291 -9.04 -27.98 -20.80
N LEU A 292 -10.24 -27.96 -20.20
CA LEU A 292 -10.55 -27.17 -19.01
C LEU A 292 -9.66 -27.54 -17.82
N ILE A 293 -9.43 -28.84 -17.61
CA ILE A 293 -8.62 -29.33 -16.47
C ILE A 293 -7.16 -28.91 -16.65
N ALA A 294 -6.61 -29.06 -17.86
CA ALA A 294 -5.25 -28.62 -18.16
C ALA A 294 -5.11 -27.10 -17.98
N TYR A 295 -6.10 -26.32 -18.45
CA TYR A 295 -6.14 -24.87 -18.21
C TYR A 295 -6.11 -24.57 -16.71
N ILE A 296 -7.01 -25.14 -15.90
CA ILE A 296 -7.08 -24.86 -14.45
C ILE A 296 -5.76 -25.13 -13.75
N ILE A 297 -5.14 -26.30 -13.98
CA ILE A 297 -3.90 -26.69 -13.29
C ILE A 297 -2.75 -25.74 -13.66
N ILE A 298 -2.55 -25.50 -14.96
CA ILE A 298 -1.44 -24.68 -15.45
C ILE A 298 -1.65 -23.21 -15.10
N PHE A 299 -2.89 -22.73 -15.22
CA PHE A 299 -3.26 -21.37 -14.84
C PHE A 299 -3.06 -21.14 -13.34
N ALA A 300 -3.43 -22.09 -12.49
CA ALA A 300 -3.18 -22.01 -11.04
C ALA A 300 -1.69 -21.89 -10.69
N ILE A 301 -0.81 -22.65 -11.37
CA ILE A 301 0.64 -22.52 -11.20
C ILE A 301 1.11 -21.12 -11.60
N GLY A 302 0.65 -20.63 -12.75
CA GLY A 302 0.97 -19.27 -13.20
C GLY A 302 0.49 -18.21 -12.21
N GLU A 303 -0.76 -18.30 -11.77
CA GLU A 303 -1.37 -17.38 -10.82
C GLU A 303 -0.66 -17.37 -9.46
N LEU A 304 -0.22 -18.53 -8.96
CA LEU A 304 0.56 -18.62 -7.72
C LEU A 304 1.88 -17.82 -7.84
N LEU A 305 2.57 -17.94 -8.98
CA LEU A 305 3.80 -17.18 -9.24
C LEU A 305 3.54 -15.69 -9.41
N ILE A 306 2.43 -15.31 -10.04
CA ILE A 306 1.99 -13.91 -10.16
C ILE A 306 1.74 -13.32 -8.77
N PHE A 307 1.02 -14.02 -7.88
CA PHE A 307 0.81 -13.54 -6.51
C PHE A 307 2.05 -13.54 -5.62
N ALA A 308 3.11 -14.29 -5.97
CA ALA A 308 4.40 -14.21 -5.28
C ALA A 308 5.08 -12.83 -5.43
N ALA A 309 4.61 -11.97 -6.33
CA ALA A 309 5.10 -10.60 -6.47
C ALA A 309 4.64 -9.66 -5.32
N GLN A 310 3.61 -10.03 -4.54
CA GLN A 310 2.96 -9.09 -3.62
C GLN A 310 3.86 -8.59 -2.48
N ALA A 311 4.60 -9.46 -1.80
CA ALA A 311 5.51 -9.01 -0.75
C ALA A 311 6.75 -8.27 -1.32
N PRO A 312 7.44 -8.78 -2.36
CA PRO A 312 8.61 -8.11 -2.92
C PRO A 312 8.36 -6.70 -3.47
N VAL A 313 7.25 -6.49 -4.20
CA VAL A 313 6.95 -5.16 -4.79
C VAL A 313 6.75 -4.11 -3.70
N ASN A 314 6.10 -4.49 -2.60
CA ASN A 314 5.83 -3.59 -1.48
C ASN A 314 7.08 -3.41 -0.59
N PHE A 315 7.92 -4.43 -0.45
CA PHE A 315 9.24 -4.29 0.18
C PHE A 315 10.08 -3.22 -0.53
N VAL A 316 10.14 -3.23 -1.87
CA VAL A 316 10.87 -2.21 -2.64
C VAL A 316 10.30 -0.81 -2.39
N CYS A 317 8.98 -0.65 -2.33
CA CYS A 317 8.35 0.64 -2.00
C CYS A 317 8.77 1.20 -0.64
N LEU A 318 9.01 0.33 0.34
CA LEU A 318 9.37 0.73 1.71
C LEU A 318 10.87 1.00 1.89
N HIS A 319 11.72 0.22 1.23
CA HIS A 319 13.18 0.28 1.41
C HIS A 319 13.89 1.24 0.46
N CYS A 320 13.27 1.64 -0.66
CA CYS A 320 13.88 2.58 -1.60
C CYS A 320 13.78 4.06 -1.16
N VAL A 321 13.01 4.34 -0.10
CA VAL A 321 12.78 5.69 0.45
C VAL A 321 13.15 5.76 1.93
N THR A 322 13.37 6.96 2.44
CA THR A 322 13.60 7.19 3.87
C THR A 322 12.33 6.89 4.68
N PRO A 323 12.45 6.55 5.98
CA PRO A 323 11.31 6.12 6.81
C PRO A 323 10.13 7.12 6.82
N SER A 324 10.44 8.44 6.84
CA SER A 324 9.42 9.51 6.84
C SER A 324 8.62 9.64 5.53
N LEU A 325 9.07 9.00 4.45
CA LEU A 325 8.41 8.98 3.14
C LEU A 325 7.67 7.66 2.88
N ARG A 326 7.82 6.62 3.71
CA ARG A 326 7.18 5.32 3.47
C ARG A 326 5.66 5.38 3.36
N PRO A 327 4.93 6.11 4.23
CA PRO A 327 3.49 6.23 4.06
C PRO A 327 3.09 6.83 2.71
N LEU A 328 3.85 7.83 2.24
CA LEU A 328 3.60 8.47 0.96
C LEU A 328 3.97 7.55 -0.20
N SER A 329 5.06 6.79 -0.10
CA SER A 329 5.44 5.77 -1.07
C SER A 329 4.33 4.73 -1.27
N MET A 330 3.76 4.22 -0.19
CA MET A 330 2.65 3.25 -0.22
C MET A 330 1.33 3.85 -0.72
N ALA A 331 1.02 5.09 -0.33
CA ALA A 331 -0.14 5.80 -0.85
C ALA A 331 -0.02 6.01 -2.36
N MET A 332 1.12 6.50 -2.83
CA MET A 332 1.32 6.80 -4.25
C MET A 332 1.45 5.55 -5.10
N SER A 333 2.05 4.46 -4.60
CA SER A 333 2.04 3.18 -5.31
C SER A 333 0.61 2.71 -5.58
N THR A 334 -0.24 2.76 -4.55
CA THR A 334 -1.65 2.35 -4.65
C THR A 334 -2.45 3.27 -5.58
N VAL A 335 -2.27 4.58 -5.46
CA VAL A 335 -2.89 5.56 -6.37
C VAL A 335 -2.48 5.29 -7.82
N SER A 336 -1.20 5.02 -8.08
CA SER A 336 -0.69 4.74 -9.41
C SER A 336 -1.25 3.46 -10.02
N ILE A 337 -1.29 2.35 -9.29
CA ILE A 337 -1.85 1.10 -9.82
C ILE A 337 -3.36 1.21 -10.08
N HIS A 338 -4.07 2.03 -9.32
CA HIS A 338 -5.49 2.23 -9.55
C HIS A 338 -5.78 3.15 -10.74
N ILE A 339 -5.06 4.27 -10.86
CA ILE A 339 -5.30 5.23 -11.96
C ILE A 339 -4.86 4.64 -13.30
N PHE A 340 -3.74 3.92 -13.34
CA PHE A 340 -3.11 3.48 -14.59
C PHE A 340 -3.17 1.97 -14.83
N GLY A 341 -3.49 1.18 -13.80
CA GLY A 341 -3.53 -0.28 -13.86
C GLY A 341 -4.96 -0.79 -13.90
N ASP A 342 -5.50 -1.18 -12.75
CA ASP A 342 -6.71 -2.02 -12.68
C ASP A 342 -8.00 -1.30 -13.13
N VAL A 343 -8.24 -0.05 -12.73
CA VAL A 343 -9.47 0.69 -13.10
C VAL A 343 -9.61 0.88 -14.61
N PRO A 344 -8.61 1.38 -15.36
CA PRO A 344 -8.75 1.53 -16.81
C PRO A 344 -8.68 0.18 -17.55
N SER A 345 -8.12 -0.87 -16.95
CA SER A 345 -7.92 -2.15 -17.65
C SER A 345 -9.21 -2.81 -18.12
N ALA A 346 -10.25 -2.86 -17.29
CA ALA A 346 -11.51 -3.51 -17.63
C ALA A 346 -12.20 -2.89 -18.86
N PRO A 347 -12.45 -1.57 -18.94
CA PRO A 347 -13.05 -0.97 -20.14
C PRO A 347 -12.15 -1.10 -21.38
N LEU A 348 -10.83 -0.96 -21.24
CA LEU A 348 -9.90 -1.10 -22.37
C LEU A 348 -9.89 -2.52 -22.95
N ILE A 349 -9.93 -3.54 -22.09
CA ILE A 349 -10.01 -4.94 -22.53
C ILE A 349 -11.40 -5.28 -23.07
N GLY A 350 -12.47 -4.64 -22.57
CA GLY A 350 -13.79 -4.71 -23.18
C GLY A 350 -13.76 -4.25 -24.64
N LEU A 351 -13.20 -3.07 -24.90
CA LEU A 351 -13.05 -2.55 -26.27
C LEU A 351 -12.18 -3.44 -27.16
N LEU A 352 -11.09 -3.99 -26.62
CA LEU A 352 -10.24 -4.94 -27.34
C LEU A 352 -11.04 -6.20 -27.70
N GLN A 353 -11.84 -6.71 -26.76
CA GLN A 353 -12.68 -7.88 -26.97
C GLN A 353 -13.75 -7.64 -28.03
N ASP A 354 -14.39 -6.47 -28.04
CA ASP A 354 -15.44 -6.13 -29.02
C ASP A 354 -14.88 -6.07 -30.45
N HIS A 355 -13.62 -5.65 -30.61
CA HIS A 355 -12.94 -5.68 -31.91
C HIS A 355 -12.53 -7.09 -32.34
N LEU A 356 -12.00 -7.89 -31.43
CA LEU A 356 -11.47 -9.23 -31.75
C LEU A 356 -12.54 -10.31 -31.83
N ASN A 357 -13.65 -10.14 -31.09
CA ASN A 357 -14.73 -11.11 -30.91
C ASN A 357 -14.23 -12.53 -30.57
N ASN A 358 -13.10 -12.63 -29.88
CA ASN A 358 -12.46 -13.91 -29.56
C ASN A 358 -11.76 -13.83 -28.20
N TRP A 359 -12.42 -14.38 -27.18
CA TRP A 359 -11.93 -14.35 -25.80
C TRP A 359 -10.55 -14.99 -25.63
N ARG A 360 -10.20 -16.02 -26.42
CA ARG A 360 -8.88 -16.67 -26.32
C ARG A 360 -7.79 -15.73 -26.81
N LYS A 361 -7.99 -15.05 -27.94
CA LYS A 361 -7.03 -14.06 -28.45
C LYS A 361 -6.90 -12.87 -27.49
N THR A 362 -8.02 -12.36 -26.99
CA THR A 362 -8.05 -11.26 -26.02
C THR A 362 -7.30 -11.62 -24.74
N ALA A 363 -7.52 -12.81 -24.16
CA ALA A 363 -6.82 -13.28 -22.98
C ALA A 363 -5.31 -13.43 -23.22
N LEU A 364 -4.89 -13.95 -24.39
CA LEU A 364 -3.47 -14.07 -24.74
C LEU A 364 -2.81 -12.68 -24.86
N ILE A 365 -3.46 -11.72 -25.52
CA ILE A 365 -2.95 -10.34 -25.65
C ILE A 365 -2.84 -9.70 -24.26
N LEU A 366 -3.91 -9.78 -23.46
CA LEU A 366 -3.93 -9.26 -22.08
C LEU A 366 -2.79 -9.85 -21.24
N THR A 367 -2.64 -11.18 -21.25
CA THR A 367 -1.62 -11.87 -20.44
C THR A 367 -0.20 -11.49 -20.87
N SER A 368 0.02 -11.18 -22.16
CA SER A 368 1.35 -10.83 -22.65
C SER A 368 1.91 -9.55 -22.04
N ILE A 369 1.06 -8.66 -21.52
CA ILE A 369 1.47 -7.45 -20.77
C ILE A 369 2.27 -7.81 -19.49
N LEU A 370 2.11 -9.02 -18.93
CA LEU A 370 2.94 -9.47 -17.81
C LEU A 370 4.42 -9.61 -18.19
N PHE A 371 4.75 -9.88 -19.45
CA PHE A 371 6.15 -9.85 -19.89
C PHE A 371 6.74 -8.44 -19.83
N LEU A 372 5.93 -7.41 -20.13
CA LEU A 372 6.37 -6.03 -19.97
C LEU A 372 6.68 -5.73 -18.49
N ALA A 373 5.82 -6.17 -17.57
CA ALA A 373 6.10 -6.05 -16.13
C ALA A 373 7.40 -6.76 -15.72
N ALA A 374 7.60 -7.99 -16.21
CA ALA A 374 8.81 -8.77 -15.93
C ALA A 374 10.09 -8.10 -16.48
N VAL A 375 10.03 -7.49 -17.67
CA VAL A 375 11.14 -6.75 -18.29
C VAL A 375 11.44 -5.46 -17.52
N ILE A 376 10.41 -4.73 -17.09
CA ILE A 376 10.59 -3.51 -16.29
C ILE A 376 11.27 -3.85 -14.95
N TRP A 377 10.80 -4.89 -14.25
CA TRP A 377 11.45 -5.33 -13.01
C TRP A 377 12.83 -5.93 -13.23
N PHE A 378 13.10 -6.56 -14.38
CA PHE A 378 14.45 -6.99 -14.76
C PHE A 378 15.41 -5.80 -14.86
N ALA A 379 14.99 -4.70 -15.49
CA ALA A 379 15.78 -3.48 -15.56
C ALA A 379 16.07 -2.91 -14.16
N GLY A 380 15.15 -3.09 -13.20
CA GLY A 380 15.31 -2.71 -11.79
C GLY A 380 16.50 -3.37 -11.09
N ILE A 381 16.92 -4.57 -11.53
CA ILE A 381 18.06 -5.31 -10.95
C ILE A 381 19.36 -4.51 -11.08
N PHE A 382 19.51 -3.74 -12.16
CA PHE A 382 20.73 -2.99 -12.51
C PHE A 382 20.74 -1.56 -11.99
N LEU A 383 19.68 -1.11 -11.31
CA LEU A 383 19.67 0.21 -10.70
C LEU A 383 20.60 0.26 -9.50
N HIS A 384 21.28 1.39 -9.32
CA HIS A 384 22.02 1.65 -8.09
C HIS A 384 21.04 1.69 -6.92
N THR A 385 21.11 0.69 -6.05
CA THR A 385 20.21 0.52 -4.91
C THR A 385 20.91 0.99 -3.64
N VAL A 386 20.28 1.92 -2.92
CA VAL A 386 20.67 2.29 -1.56
C VAL A 386 19.49 1.90 -0.69
N ASP A 387 19.71 1.00 0.26
CA ASP A 387 18.71 0.70 1.27
C ASP A 387 18.66 1.87 2.26
N ARG A 388 17.56 2.61 2.24
CA ARG A 388 17.36 3.80 3.07
C ARG A 388 16.57 3.48 4.34
N PHE A 389 16.43 2.19 4.69
CA PHE A 389 15.57 1.74 5.78
C PHE A 389 15.92 2.34 7.16
N ASN A 390 17.20 2.61 7.46
CA ASN A 390 17.61 3.19 8.75
C ASN A 390 17.99 4.68 8.67
N GLU A 391 18.01 5.29 7.48
CA GLU A 391 18.46 6.68 7.29
C GLU A 391 17.58 7.67 8.08
N GLY A 392 18.18 8.40 9.02
CA GLY A 392 17.51 9.42 9.83
C GLY A 392 16.66 8.88 10.99
N SER A 393 16.80 7.59 11.37
CA SER A 393 16.08 6.97 12.49
C SER A 393 16.86 6.88 13.80
N GLU A 394 18.15 7.27 13.81
CA GLU A 394 19.00 7.21 15.00
C GLU A 394 18.69 8.36 15.97
N ASN A 395 18.29 8.00 17.19
CA ASN A 395 18.39 8.88 18.34
C ASN A 395 19.89 9.09 18.66
N PRO A 396 20.37 10.31 18.91
CA PRO A 396 21.78 10.59 19.23
C PRO A 396 22.26 10.01 20.58
N VAL A 397 21.46 9.20 21.27
CA VAL A 397 21.79 8.63 22.59
C VAL A 397 22.71 7.41 22.49
N ASN A 398 22.70 6.67 21.38
CA ASN A 398 23.50 5.44 21.25
C ASN A 398 24.97 5.68 20.84
N THR A 399 25.35 6.93 20.53
CA THR A 399 26.73 7.24 20.12
C THR A 399 27.68 7.41 21.32
N ILE A 400 27.15 7.60 22.54
CA ILE A 400 27.98 7.88 23.72
C ILE A 400 28.45 6.58 24.42
N GLU A 401 27.63 5.52 24.45
CA GLU A 401 28.00 4.28 25.15
C GLU A 401 29.10 3.46 24.45
N ASN A 402 29.18 3.53 23.12
CA ASN A 402 30.20 2.79 22.34
C ASN A 402 31.60 3.43 22.38
N SER A 403 31.79 4.56 23.06
CA SER A 403 33.11 5.19 23.21
C SER A 403 33.89 4.71 24.45
N SER A 404 33.31 3.83 25.27
CA SER A 404 33.81 3.52 26.61
C SER A 404 34.10 2.05 26.90
N THR A 405 34.65 1.28 25.95
CA THR A 405 35.28 -0.02 26.27
C THR A 405 36.40 -0.35 25.29
N THR A 406 37.64 -0.03 25.65
CA THR A 406 38.85 -0.63 25.05
C THR A 406 39.53 -1.47 26.13
N PRO A 407 39.60 -2.81 26.02
CA PRO A 407 40.48 -3.59 26.87
C PRO A 407 41.90 -3.54 26.30
N GLN A 408 42.86 -3.09 27.11
CA GLN A 408 44.29 -3.21 26.81
C GLN A 408 44.69 -4.70 26.83
N GLU A 409 45.08 -5.26 25.68
CA GLU A 409 45.77 -6.55 25.62
C GLU A 409 47.26 -6.37 25.94
N VAL A 410 47.69 -7.06 27.00
CA VAL A 410 49.08 -7.20 27.43
C VAL A 410 49.81 -8.16 26.48
N LYS A 411 50.76 -7.63 25.69
CA LYS A 411 51.76 -8.42 24.97
C LYS A 411 52.70 -9.10 25.97
N LYS A 412 52.65 -10.42 26.08
CA LYS A 412 53.78 -11.24 26.56
C LYS A 412 54.50 -11.83 25.35
N THR A 413 55.74 -11.39 25.18
CA THR A 413 56.75 -11.90 24.27
C THR A 413 57.38 -13.14 24.91
N GLU A 414 57.39 -14.28 24.22
CA GLU A 414 58.33 -15.37 24.48
C GLU A 414 59.08 -15.68 23.19
N THR A 415 60.40 -15.53 23.28
CA THR A 415 61.41 -16.03 22.35
C THR A 415 62.40 -16.83 23.18
N ALA A 416 62.82 -17.96 22.61
CA ALA A 416 63.79 -18.97 23.05
C ALA A 416 63.23 -20.14 23.87
#